data_AF-A0A1S4DG35-F1
#
_entry.id   AF-A0A1S4DG35-F1
#
_cell.length_a   1.000
_cell.length_b   1.000
_cell.length_c   1.000
_cell.angle_alpha   90.00
_cell.angle_beta   90.00
_cell.angle_gamma   90.00
#
_symmetry.space_group_name_H-M   'P 1'
#
loop_
_entity.id
_entity.type
_entity.pdbx_description
1 polymer ?
#
loop_
_entity_poly.entity_id
_entity_poly.type
_entity_poly.pdbx_seq_one_letter_code
_entity_poly.pdbx_strand_id
1 'polypeptide(L)'
;MTVDGYLRCDKWMRNDIVDTRESKIFSWFDRFIGRAKKPEVTWPFPFVEGRMFILTIRAGIDGYHINVGGRHVTSFPYRTGFTLENATGLAIRGDVDINSVYATSLPTSHPSFSPQRVLDFSEKWKSLPLPQNRIQIFIGVLSATNHFAERMAIRKTWMQASAIKTSDIAVRFFVALNPRKELNAILKKEADYFGDIVIVPFIDRYELVVLKTIAICEYEVQNVTATYIMKCDDDNFVRIDAVL
;
A
#
# COMPACT_ATOMS: atom_id res chain seq x y z
N MET A 1 -9.82 -8.79 14.09
CA MET A 1 -9.00 -8.01 13.12
C MET A 1 -9.78 -7.99 11.82
N THR A 2 -10.10 -6.82 11.27
CA THR A 2 -10.90 -6.71 10.04
C THR A 2 -10.01 -6.83 8.80
N VAL A 3 -10.62 -7.15 7.65
CA VAL A 3 -10.01 -7.00 6.32
C VAL A 3 -10.82 -5.90 5.65
N ASP A 4 -10.22 -4.76 5.32
CA ASP A 4 -10.92 -3.59 4.75
C ASP A 4 -12.12 -3.10 5.57
N GLY A 5 -12.06 -3.21 6.90
CA GLY A 5 -13.17 -2.88 7.79
C GLY A 5 -14.28 -3.96 7.86
N TYR A 6 -14.19 -5.00 7.03
CA TYR A 6 -15.10 -6.15 7.06
C TYR A 6 -14.62 -7.25 8.00
N LEU A 7 -15.57 -8.06 8.47
CA LEU A 7 -15.29 -9.21 9.33
C LEU A 7 -14.40 -10.22 8.59
N ARG A 8 -13.37 -10.67 9.29
CA ARG A 8 -12.41 -11.67 8.82
C ARG A 8 -12.93 -13.08 9.13
N CYS A 9 -12.56 -14.05 8.29
CA CYS A 9 -12.72 -15.46 8.61
C CYS A 9 -11.81 -15.82 9.78
N ASP A 10 -12.35 -15.79 11.00
CA ASP A 10 -11.69 -16.33 12.18
C ASP A 10 -12.06 -17.81 12.28
N LYS A 11 -11.16 -18.70 11.81
CA LYS A 11 -11.20 -20.17 11.92
C LYS A 11 -12.62 -20.77 11.96
N TRP A 12 -13.13 -21.18 10.80
CA TRP A 12 -14.19 -22.20 10.77
C TRP A 12 -13.58 -23.53 11.22
N MET A 13 -13.40 -23.71 12.53
CA MET A 13 -13.03 -25.01 13.07
C MET A 13 -14.28 -25.87 13.01
N ARG A 14 -14.34 -26.73 12.02
CA ARG A 14 -15.14 -27.95 12.06
C ARG A 14 -14.46 -28.89 13.07
N ASN A 15 -14.58 -28.59 14.36
CA ASN A 15 -15.00 -29.63 15.29
C ASN A 15 -16.40 -29.97 14.78
N ASP A 16 -16.79 -31.21 14.51
CA ASP A 16 -18.15 -31.42 14.00
C ASP A 16 -19.13 -30.83 15.04
N ILE A 17 -19.59 -29.61 14.75
CA ILE A 17 -20.12 -28.62 15.68
C ILE A 17 -19.08 -28.06 16.71
N VAL A 18 -18.83 -26.75 16.57
CA VAL A 18 -18.67 -25.71 17.61
C VAL A 18 -17.43 -25.75 18.53
N ASP A 19 -16.51 -24.85 18.16
CA ASP A 19 -16.05 -23.71 18.98
C ASP A 19 -14.98 -23.91 20.07
N THR A 20 -14.50 -22.74 20.46
CA THR A 20 -13.18 -22.36 20.90
C THR A 20 -13.09 -22.18 22.42
N ARG A 21 -11.88 -22.43 22.96
CA ARG A 21 -11.00 -21.48 23.67
C ARG A 21 -10.26 -22.15 24.82
N GLU A 22 -8.99 -21.78 24.95
CA GLU A 22 -8.49 -21.22 26.21
C GLU A 22 -7.71 -19.92 25.89
N SER A 23 -7.95 -18.77 26.54
CA SER A 23 -7.74 -18.41 27.96
C SER A 23 -6.26 -18.06 28.22
N LYS A 24 -5.81 -17.20 29.14
CA LYS A 24 -6.37 -16.74 30.41
C LYS A 24 -5.55 -15.58 31.02
N ILE A 25 -5.07 -14.59 30.24
CA ILE A 25 -4.25 -13.48 30.83
C ILE A 25 -5.07 -12.40 31.55
N PHE A 26 -6.41 -12.34 31.43
CA PHE A 26 -7.20 -11.31 32.15
C PHE A 26 -8.17 -11.85 33.21
N SER A 27 -7.84 -13.03 33.75
CA SER A 27 -8.55 -13.78 34.80
C SER A 27 -8.66 -13.07 36.18
N TRP A 28 -8.09 -11.89 36.37
CA TRP A 28 -8.28 -11.09 37.60
C TRP A 28 -9.40 -10.05 37.46
N PHE A 29 -9.75 -9.62 36.25
CA PHE A 29 -10.97 -8.82 36.03
C PHE A 29 -12.25 -9.68 36.00
N ASP A 30 -12.12 -11.00 36.07
CA ASP A 30 -13.21 -11.96 36.25
C ASP A 30 -13.82 -11.97 37.68
N ARG A 31 -13.62 -10.94 38.50
CA ARG A 31 -13.97 -11.00 39.93
C ARG A 31 -15.10 -10.13 40.48
N PHE A 32 -15.77 -9.21 39.76
CA PHE A 32 -16.94 -8.56 40.40
C PHE A 32 -18.16 -8.13 39.57
N ILE A 33 -18.15 -8.18 38.24
CA ILE A 33 -19.41 -8.05 37.48
C ILE A 33 -19.37 -9.05 36.32
N GLY A 34 -20.38 -9.94 36.28
CA GLY A 34 -20.36 -11.21 35.58
C GLY A 34 -19.88 -11.18 34.13
N ARG A 35 -19.12 -12.22 33.75
CA ARG A 35 -18.70 -12.51 32.38
C ARG A 35 -19.87 -12.37 31.41
N ALA A 36 -19.88 -11.31 30.60
CA ALA A 36 -20.66 -11.31 29.38
C ALA A 36 -20.11 -12.46 28.51
N LYS A 37 -20.95 -13.45 28.19
CA LYS A 37 -20.61 -14.56 27.30
C LYS A 37 -19.93 -13.99 26.07
N LYS A 38 -18.76 -14.52 25.71
CA LYS A 38 -18.22 -14.28 24.37
C LYS A 38 -19.35 -14.64 23.39
N PRO A 39 -19.76 -13.76 22.47
CA PRO A 39 -20.75 -14.15 21.49
C PRO A 39 -20.11 -15.29 20.70
N GLU A 40 -20.65 -16.49 20.92
CA GLU A 40 -20.59 -17.61 20.00
C GLU A 40 -21.07 -17.00 18.68
N VAL A 41 -20.14 -16.70 17.77
CA VAL A 41 -20.52 -16.00 16.55
C VAL A 41 -21.17 -17.04 15.64
N THR A 42 -22.43 -17.34 15.95
CA THR A 42 -23.34 -18.21 15.23
C THR A 42 -23.80 -17.47 13.99
N TRP A 43 -22.89 -17.25 13.05
CA TRP A 43 -23.30 -16.86 11.72
C TRP A 43 -24.14 -18.01 11.15
N PRO A 44 -25.39 -17.75 10.70
CA PRO A 44 -26.18 -18.78 10.05
C PRO A 44 -25.42 -19.23 8.80
N PHE A 45 -25.19 -20.54 8.71
CA PHE A 45 -24.58 -21.13 7.52
C PHE A 45 -25.46 -20.79 6.30
N PRO A 46 -24.94 -20.09 5.28
CA PRO A 46 -25.79 -19.45 4.28
C PRO A 46 -26.26 -20.41 3.18
N PHE A 47 -25.84 -21.67 3.21
CA PHE A 47 -26.17 -22.68 2.21
C PHE A 47 -27.15 -23.72 2.76
N VAL A 48 -28.08 -24.16 1.92
CA VAL A 48 -29.08 -25.19 2.22
C VAL A 48 -29.17 -26.12 1.03
N GLU A 49 -29.16 -27.43 1.29
CA GLU A 49 -29.28 -28.46 0.24
C GLU A 49 -30.56 -28.27 -0.58
N GLY A 50 -30.47 -28.48 -1.91
CA GLY A 50 -31.58 -28.32 -2.84
C GLY A 50 -32.00 -26.87 -3.10
N ARG A 51 -31.30 -25.85 -2.57
CA ARG A 51 -31.60 -24.43 -2.82
C ARG A 51 -30.56 -23.75 -3.70
N MET A 52 -31.02 -22.90 -4.62
CA MET A 52 -30.17 -22.04 -5.41
C MET A 52 -29.53 -20.95 -4.53
N PHE A 53 -28.25 -20.67 -4.77
CA PHE A 53 -27.53 -19.57 -4.14
C PHE A 53 -26.74 -18.76 -5.18
N ILE A 54 -26.43 -17.50 -4.83
CA ILE A 54 -25.51 -16.65 -5.58
C ILE A 54 -24.30 -16.41 -4.70
N LEU A 55 -23.13 -16.84 -5.16
CA LEU A 55 -21.84 -16.58 -4.50
C LEU A 55 -21.09 -15.48 -5.24
N THR A 56 -20.65 -14.45 -4.53
CA THR A 56 -19.83 -13.37 -5.08
C THR A 56 -18.50 -13.30 -4.34
N ILE A 57 -17.39 -13.35 -5.08
CA ILE A 57 -16.03 -13.16 -4.59
C ILE A 57 -15.53 -11.81 -5.10
N ARG A 58 -15.22 -10.88 -4.19
CA ARG A 58 -14.69 -9.55 -4.52
C ARG A 58 -13.26 -9.40 -4.03
N ALA A 59 -12.38 -8.87 -4.87
CA ALA A 59 -11.07 -8.37 -4.48
C ALA A 59 -11.16 -6.97 -3.84
N GLY A 60 -10.70 -6.84 -2.59
CA GLY A 60 -10.59 -5.60 -1.80
C GLY A 60 -9.17 -5.02 -1.79
N ILE A 61 -8.84 -4.19 -0.81
CA ILE A 61 -7.51 -3.59 -0.63
C ILE A 61 -6.58 -4.54 0.13
N ASP A 62 -7.09 -5.15 1.20
CA ASP A 62 -6.34 -6.06 2.06
C ASP A 62 -6.68 -7.53 1.85
N GLY A 63 -7.74 -7.86 1.07
CA GLY A 63 -8.09 -9.25 0.80
C GLY A 63 -9.34 -9.50 -0.06
N TYR A 64 -9.77 -10.75 -0.11
CA TYR A 64 -11.00 -11.19 -0.77
C TYR A 64 -12.20 -11.12 0.19
N HIS A 65 -13.36 -10.71 -0.32
CA HIS A 65 -14.62 -10.68 0.40
C HIS A 65 -15.63 -11.62 -0.26
N ILE A 66 -16.31 -12.41 0.57
CA ILE A 66 -17.28 -13.42 0.14
C ILE A 66 -18.67 -12.97 0.54
N ASN A 67 -19.57 -12.86 -0.44
CA ASN A 67 -20.98 -12.57 -0.24
C ASN A 67 -21.84 -13.74 -0.74
N VAL A 68 -22.90 -14.07 -0.02
CA VAL A 68 -23.91 -15.05 -0.44
C VAL A 68 -25.28 -14.37 -0.45
N GLY A 69 -25.99 -14.45 -1.59
CA GLY A 69 -27.30 -13.80 -1.74
C GLY A 69 -27.27 -12.29 -1.50
N GLY A 70 -26.15 -11.63 -1.84
CA GLY A 70 -25.95 -10.19 -1.64
C GLY A 70 -25.53 -9.76 -0.23
N ARG A 71 -25.39 -10.68 0.73
CA ARG A 71 -24.95 -10.36 2.10
C ARG A 71 -23.51 -10.80 2.33
N HIS A 72 -22.72 -9.95 2.99
CA HIS A 72 -21.35 -10.29 3.39
C HIS A 72 -21.36 -11.44 4.40
N VAL A 73 -20.55 -12.46 4.11
CA VAL A 73 -20.42 -13.66 4.94
C VAL A 73 -19.06 -13.68 5.62
N THR A 74 -17.98 -13.44 4.88
CA THR A 74 -16.63 -13.52 5.41
C THR A 74 -15.60 -12.85 4.51
N SER A 75 -14.41 -12.56 5.06
CA SER A 75 -13.28 -12.00 4.32
C SER A 75 -11.99 -12.77 4.58
N PHE A 76 -11.17 -12.91 3.55
CA PHE A 76 -9.86 -13.56 3.58
C PHE A 76 -8.78 -12.56 3.20
N PRO A 77 -7.79 -12.27 4.04
CA PRO A 77 -6.69 -11.38 3.65
C PRO A 77 -5.93 -11.94 2.44
N TYR A 78 -5.34 -11.07 1.61
CA TYR A 78 -4.51 -11.49 0.48
C TYR A 78 -3.36 -12.37 0.96
N ARG A 79 -3.22 -13.55 0.34
CA ARG A 79 -2.08 -14.44 0.59
C ARG A 79 -0.79 -13.70 0.20
N THR A 80 0.17 -13.69 1.11
CA THR A 80 1.51 -13.16 0.84
C THR A 80 2.09 -13.84 -0.41
N GLY A 81 2.62 -13.06 -1.35
CA GLY A 81 3.22 -13.57 -2.59
C GLY A 81 2.24 -13.78 -3.76
N PHE A 82 0.93 -13.54 -3.56
CA PHE A 82 -0.05 -13.53 -4.64
C PHE A 82 -0.57 -12.12 -4.84
N THR A 83 -0.30 -11.55 -6.01
CA THR A 83 -0.95 -10.34 -6.50
C THR A 83 -2.22 -10.72 -7.26
N LEU A 84 -3.17 -9.80 -7.37
CA LEU A 84 -4.43 -10.01 -8.09
C LEU A 84 -4.20 -10.45 -9.55
N GLU A 85 -3.14 -9.93 -10.17
CA GLU A 85 -2.75 -10.24 -11.55
C GLU A 85 -2.26 -11.69 -11.75
N ASN A 86 -1.91 -12.41 -10.68
CA ASN A 86 -1.48 -13.81 -10.76
C ASN A 86 -2.66 -14.79 -10.87
N ALA A 87 -3.89 -14.34 -10.65
CA ALA A 87 -5.07 -15.20 -10.75
C ALA A 87 -5.47 -15.38 -12.23
N THR A 88 -5.02 -16.47 -12.84
CA THR A 88 -5.23 -16.75 -14.27
C THR A 88 -6.44 -17.62 -14.59
N GLY A 89 -7.10 -18.20 -13.58
CA GLY A 89 -8.24 -19.09 -13.78
C GLY A 89 -9.06 -19.35 -12.53
N LEU A 90 -10.27 -19.89 -12.73
CA LEU A 90 -11.22 -20.25 -11.69
C LEU A 90 -11.56 -21.74 -11.80
N ALA A 91 -11.51 -22.48 -10.69
CA ALA A 91 -11.92 -23.88 -10.62
C ALA A 91 -12.99 -24.06 -9.53
N ILE A 92 -14.10 -24.68 -9.88
CA ILE A 92 -15.22 -25.02 -8.98
C ILE A 92 -15.30 -26.55 -8.93
N ARG A 93 -15.36 -27.13 -7.72
CA ARG A 93 -15.37 -28.58 -7.48
C ARG A 93 -16.31 -28.91 -6.30
N GLY A 94 -16.70 -30.18 -6.18
CA GLY A 94 -17.61 -30.69 -5.16
C GLY A 94 -19.02 -30.88 -5.71
N ASP A 95 -19.97 -31.16 -4.81
CA ASP A 95 -21.34 -31.54 -5.17
C ASP A 95 -22.22 -30.29 -5.32
N VAL A 96 -22.00 -29.55 -6.42
CA VAL A 96 -22.75 -28.34 -6.76
C VAL A 96 -23.11 -28.32 -8.23
N ASP A 97 -24.38 -28.00 -8.53
CA ASP A 97 -24.84 -27.77 -9.90
C ASP A 97 -24.63 -26.31 -10.29
N ILE A 98 -23.86 -26.08 -11.35
CA ILE A 98 -23.50 -24.73 -11.80
C ILE A 98 -24.48 -24.25 -12.86
N ASN A 99 -25.30 -23.26 -12.51
CA ASN A 99 -26.21 -22.62 -13.47
C ASN A 99 -25.48 -21.61 -14.38
N SER A 100 -24.62 -20.77 -13.82
CA SER A 100 -23.92 -19.71 -14.57
C SER A 100 -22.72 -19.19 -13.79
N VAL A 101 -21.66 -18.79 -14.50
CA VAL A 101 -20.48 -18.12 -13.92
C VAL A 101 -20.24 -16.82 -14.66
N TYR A 102 -20.12 -15.72 -13.92
CA TYR A 102 -19.78 -14.41 -14.45
C TYR A 102 -18.50 -13.90 -13.79
N ALA A 103 -17.52 -13.51 -14.59
CA ALA A 103 -16.41 -12.70 -14.16
C ALA A 103 -16.69 -11.27 -14.64
N THR A 104 -17.01 -10.38 -13.71
CA THR A 104 -17.05 -8.94 -13.99
C THR A 104 -15.65 -8.35 -13.76
N SER A 105 -15.36 -7.21 -14.37
CA SER A 105 -14.02 -6.59 -14.32
C SER A 105 -13.49 -6.48 -12.88
N LEU A 106 -12.22 -6.85 -12.70
CA LEU A 106 -11.42 -6.64 -11.49
C LEU A 106 -11.51 -5.18 -11.02
N PRO A 107 -11.30 -4.88 -9.72
CA PRO A 107 -11.21 -3.49 -9.28
C PRO A 107 -10.25 -2.72 -10.18
N THR A 108 -10.72 -1.58 -10.65
CA THR A 108 -10.01 -0.68 -11.58
C THR A 108 -8.85 0.07 -10.90
N SER A 109 -8.28 -0.44 -9.80
CA SER A 109 -7.26 0.24 -8.97
C SER A 109 -6.10 -0.68 -8.55
N HIS A 110 -4.88 -0.13 -8.66
CA HIS A 110 -3.56 -0.78 -8.72
C HIS A 110 -3.00 -1.29 -7.35
N PRO A 111 -2.13 -2.33 -7.32
CA PRO A 111 -1.53 -2.94 -6.11
C PRO A 111 -0.61 -2.06 -5.22
N SER A 112 -0.59 -0.73 -5.38
CA SER A 112 0.23 0.20 -4.58
C SER A 112 -0.30 0.47 -3.15
N PHE A 113 -1.30 -0.27 -2.67
CA PHE A 113 -2.06 0.05 -1.45
C PHE A 113 -1.53 -0.55 -0.12
N SER A 114 -0.28 -1.01 -0.05
CA SER A 114 0.34 -1.50 1.19
C SER A 114 1.76 -0.93 1.38
N PRO A 115 1.94 0.14 2.18
CA PRO A 115 3.26 0.70 2.46
C PRO A 115 4.24 -0.36 2.96
N GLN A 116 3.78 -1.26 3.85
CA GLN A 116 4.61 -2.31 4.48
C GLN A 116 5.21 -3.32 3.50
N ARG A 117 4.56 -3.63 2.38
CA ARG A 117 5.06 -4.64 1.42
C ARG A 117 6.15 -4.10 0.48
N VAL A 118 6.28 -2.78 0.37
CA VAL A 118 7.21 -2.15 -0.56
C VAL A 118 8.48 -1.64 0.17
N LEU A 119 8.52 -1.67 1.51
CA LEU A 119 9.61 -1.19 2.39
C LEU A 119 10.92 -2.01 2.25
N ASP A 120 11.59 -1.94 1.09
CA ASP A 120 12.98 -2.38 0.96
C ASP A 120 13.89 -1.22 1.40
N PHE A 121 14.07 -1.13 2.72
CA PHE A 121 14.97 -0.19 3.38
C PHE A 121 16.39 -0.77 3.41
N SER A 122 17.05 -0.78 2.25
CA SER A 122 18.45 -1.19 2.10
C SER A 122 19.35 0.02 1.90
N GLU A 123 20.56 -0.01 2.47
CA GLU A 123 21.56 1.06 2.34
C GLU A 123 21.87 1.42 0.89
N LYS A 124 21.76 0.46 -0.05
CA LYS A 124 21.97 0.71 -1.49
C LYS A 124 20.98 1.69 -2.11
N TRP A 125 19.84 1.91 -1.46
CA TRP A 125 18.76 2.78 -1.94
C TRP A 125 18.74 4.14 -1.23
N LYS A 126 19.58 4.34 -0.20
CA LYS A 126 19.68 5.64 0.45
C LYS A 126 20.30 6.64 -0.51
N SER A 127 19.80 7.87 -0.45
CA SER A 127 20.46 8.94 -1.17
C SER A 127 21.83 9.22 -0.59
N LEU A 128 22.74 9.57 -1.49
CA LEU A 128 24.01 10.14 -1.10
C LEU A 128 23.78 11.54 -0.50
N PRO A 129 24.57 11.92 0.51
CA PRO A 129 24.63 13.29 0.97
C PRO A 129 24.88 14.23 -0.20
N LEU A 130 24.24 15.41 -0.16
CA LEU A 130 24.49 16.42 -1.18
C LEU A 130 25.97 16.83 -1.09
N PRO A 131 26.71 16.82 -2.23
CA PRO A 131 28.09 17.26 -2.23
C PRO A 131 28.15 18.78 -1.98
N GLN A 132 29.27 19.23 -1.42
CA GLN A 132 29.53 20.66 -1.23
C GLN A 132 30.00 21.34 -2.53
N ASN A 133 30.31 20.55 -3.56
CA ASN A 133 30.76 20.99 -4.87
C ASN A 133 29.57 21.16 -5.83
N ARG A 134 29.81 21.89 -6.93
CA ARG A 134 28.83 22.09 -8.00
C ARG A 134 28.43 20.76 -8.63
N ILE A 135 27.13 20.50 -8.73
CA ILE A 135 26.58 19.35 -9.46
C ILE A 135 26.16 19.79 -10.88
N GLN A 136 26.08 18.84 -11.81
CA GLN A 136 25.69 19.16 -13.18
C GLN A 136 24.18 19.36 -13.28
N ILE A 137 23.39 18.44 -12.71
CA ILE A 137 21.92 18.46 -12.81
C ILE A 137 21.29 18.17 -11.44
N PHE A 138 20.35 19.03 -11.03
CA PHE A 138 19.43 18.74 -9.94
C PHE A 138 18.08 18.29 -10.50
N ILE A 139 17.59 17.13 -10.08
CA ILE A 139 16.29 16.57 -10.51
C ILE A 139 15.31 16.59 -9.32
N GLY A 140 14.29 17.43 -9.42
CA GLY A 140 13.15 17.43 -8.51
C GLY A 140 12.03 16.54 -9.05
N VAL A 141 11.69 15.48 -8.32
CA VAL A 141 10.60 14.57 -8.67
C VAL A 141 9.37 14.91 -7.83
N LEU A 142 8.28 15.30 -8.48
CA LEU A 142 7.00 15.48 -7.80
C LEU A 142 6.42 14.12 -7.42
N SER A 143 5.98 14.00 -6.18
CA SER A 143 5.35 12.78 -5.68
C SER A 143 4.30 13.08 -4.60
N ALA A 144 3.55 12.06 -4.17
CA ALA A 144 2.49 12.18 -3.17
C ALA A 144 2.70 11.24 -1.98
N THR A 145 2.10 11.52 -0.82
CA THR A 145 2.33 10.77 0.43
C THR A 145 2.13 9.25 0.27
N ASN A 146 1.13 8.83 -0.50
CA ASN A 146 0.80 7.43 -0.77
C ASN A 146 1.56 6.81 -1.95
N HIS A 147 2.39 7.57 -2.67
CA HIS A 147 3.16 7.10 -3.84
C HIS A 147 4.50 6.45 -3.45
N PHE A 148 4.48 5.64 -2.40
CA PHE A 148 5.69 4.98 -1.92
C PHE A 148 6.25 4.01 -2.98
N ALA A 149 5.37 3.32 -3.72
CA ALA A 149 5.78 2.32 -4.70
C ALA A 149 6.47 2.94 -5.91
N GLU A 150 5.97 4.08 -6.36
CA GLU A 150 6.46 4.89 -7.47
C GLU A 150 7.85 5.43 -7.14
N ARG A 151 8.02 6.03 -5.94
CA ARG A 151 9.35 6.44 -5.45
C ARG A 151 10.32 5.28 -5.35
N MET A 152 9.87 4.13 -4.85
CA MET A 152 10.72 2.93 -4.80
C MET A 152 11.07 2.40 -6.18
N ALA A 153 10.16 2.47 -7.16
CA ALA A 153 10.45 2.10 -8.54
C ALA A 153 11.57 2.99 -9.10
N ILE A 154 11.50 4.31 -8.88
CA ILE A 154 12.54 5.25 -9.29
C ILE A 154 13.88 4.94 -8.61
N ARG A 155 13.89 4.80 -7.27
CA ARG A 155 15.09 4.44 -6.49
C ARG A 155 15.75 3.18 -7.02
N LYS A 156 14.95 2.18 -7.40
CA LYS A 156 15.40 0.87 -7.87
C LYS A 156 15.84 0.84 -9.34
N THR A 157 15.49 1.86 -10.12
CA THR A 157 15.71 1.88 -11.56
C THR A 157 16.66 3.01 -11.94
N TRP A 158 16.18 4.07 -12.58
CA TRP A 158 17.02 5.10 -13.18
C TRP A 158 17.80 5.93 -12.16
N MET A 159 17.37 5.97 -10.90
CA MET A 159 18.14 6.59 -9.81
C MET A 159 19.44 5.81 -9.46
N GLN A 160 19.66 4.64 -10.06
CA GLN A 160 20.86 3.83 -9.90
C GLN A 160 21.96 4.10 -10.92
N ALA A 161 21.75 5.05 -11.83
CA ALA A 161 22.74 5.47 -12.82
C ALA A 161 24.05 5.91 -12.14
N SER A 162 25.18 5.68 -12.81
CA SER A 162 26.51 6.00 -12.28
C SER A 162 26.64 7.47 -11.91
N ALA A 163 26.16 8.38 -12.74
CA ALA A 163 26.20 9.83 -12.50
C ALA A 163 25.48 10.28 -11.21
N ILE A 164 24.46 9.53 -10.77
CA ILE A 164 23.77 9.79 -9.50
C ILE A 164 24.59 9.23 -8.33
N LYS A 165 25.25 8.09 -8.53
CA LYS A 165 26.12 7.44 -7.55
C LYS A 165 27.47 8.14 -7.36
N THR A 166 27.95 8.86 -8.37
CA THR A 166 29.13 9.72 -8.28
C THR A 166 28.80 11.13 -7.80
N SER A 167 27.52 11.41 -7.53
CA SER A 167 27.01 12.72 -7.11
C SER A 167 27.16 13.85 -8.14
N ASP A 168 27.32 13.52 -9.43
CA ASP A 168 27.25 14.50 -10.53
C ASP A 168 25.81 14.98 -10.76
N ILE A 169 24.84 14.14 -10.41
CA ILE A 169 23.40 14.41 -10.42
C ILE A 169 22.82 14.14 -9.04
N ALA A 170 21.98 15.03 -8.55
CA ALA A 170 21.20 14.82 -7.33
C ALA A 170 19.71 14.72 -7.65
N VAL A 171 19.03 13.73 -7.06
CA VAL A 171 17.58 13.52 -7.21
C VAL A 171 16.91 13.67 -5.85
N ARG A 172 15.82 14.44 -5.78
CA ARG A 172 15.00 14.60 -4.56
C ARG A 172 13.52 14.52 -4.88
N PHE A 173 12.75 13.84 -4.05
CA PHE A 173 11.30 13.76 -4.11
C PHE A 173 10.67 14.91 -3.33
N PHE A 174 9.75 15.64 -3.95
CA PHE A 174 9.01 16.72 -3.31
C PHE A 174 7.60 16.24 -3.01
N VAL A 175 7.31 16.06 -1.72
CA VAL A 175 6.06 15.46 -1.24
C VAL A 175 5.36 16.41 -0.27
N ALA A 176 4.11 16.75 -0.56
CA ALA A 176 3.28 17.55 0.34
C ALA A 176 2.59 16.66 1.39
N LEU A 177 2.05 17.29 2.44
CA LEU A 177 1.38 16.58 3.53
C LEU A 177 0.00 16.08 3.11
N ASN A 178 -0.39 14.90 3.57
CA ASN A 178 -1.75 14.38 3.42
C ASN A 178 -2.66 14.88 4.56
N PRO A 179 -3.98 15.04 4.35
CA PRO A 179 -4.92 15.25 5.45
C PRO A 179 -4.91 14.13 6.51
N ARG A 180 -4.60 12.89 6.10
CA ARG A 180 -4.49 11.73 6.99
C ARG A 180 -3.13 11.73 7.70
N LYS A 181 -3.16 11.87 9.02
CA LYS A 181 -1.94 11.95 9.86
C LYS A 181 -1.14 10.64 9.82
N GLU A 182 -1.79 9.51 9.65
CA GLU A 182 -1.16 8.20 9.56
C GLU A 182 -0.25 8.10 8.34
N LEU A 183 -0.70 8.65 7.20
CA LEU A 183 0.10 8.68 5.98
C LEU A 183 1.32 9.60 6.13
N ASN A 184 1.17 10.75 6.79
CA ASN A 184 2.29 11.65 7.07
C ASN A 184 3.31 11.01 8.03
N ALA A 185 2.84 10.25 9.01
CA ALA A 185 3.73 9.51 9.92
C ALA A 185 4.54 8.44 9.17
N ILE A 186 3.96 7.79 8.17
CA ILE A 186 4.65 6.84 7.30
C ILE A 186 5.64 7.56 6.38
N LEU A 187 5.22 8.66 5.74
CA LEU A 187 6.09 9.48 4.89
C LEU A 187 7.30 10.01 5.67
N LYS A 188 7.10 10.46 6.92
CA LYS A 188 8.19 10.94 7.76
C LYS A 188 9.23 9.84 8.01
N LYS A 189 8.79 8.61 8.31
CA LYS A 189 9.70 7.47 8.47
C LYS A 189 10.46 7.15 7.19
N GLU A 190 9.81 7.26 6.04
CA GLU A 190 10.47 7.10 4.75
C GLU A 190 11.51 8.19 4.48
N ALA A 191 11.16 9.45 4.72
CA ALA A 191 12.03 10.60 4.55
C ALA A 191 13.27 10.51 5.45
N ASP A 192 13.08 10.17 6.73
CA ASP A 192 14.14 9.96 7.71
C ASP A 192 15.09 8.81 7.29
N TYR A 193 14.57 7.79 6.61
CA TYR A 193 15.36 6.64 6.19
C TYR A 193 16.17 6.89 4.91
N PHE A 194 15.52 7.35 3.84
CA PHE A 194 16.17 7.48 2.52
C PHE A 194 16.91 8.80 2.34
N GLY A 195 16.55 9.84 3.10
CA GLY A 195 17.17 11.17 3.02
C GLY A 195 16.91 11.92 1.71
N ASP A 196 16.03 11.38 0.85
CA ASP A 196 15.79 11.90 -0.49
C ASP A 196 14.44 12.60 -0.65
N ILE A 197 13.69 12.76 0.44
CA ILE A 197 12.38 13.40 0.44
C ILE A 197 12.47 14.80 1.06
N VAL A 198 12.05 15.79 0.29
CA VAL A 198 11.75 17.13 0.75
C VAL A 198 10.25 17.22 1.03
N ILE A 199 9.88 17.27 2.31
CA ILE A 199 8.49 17.43 2.72
C ILE A 199 8.13 18.92 2.68
N VAL A 200 7.18 19.30 1.83
CA VAL A 200 6.70 20.68 1.74
C VAL A 200 5.51 20.92 2.68
N PRO A 201 5.47 22.03 3.42
CA PRO A 201 4.59 22.20 4.59
C PRO A 201 3.16 22.66 4.21
N PHE A 202 2.56 22.07 3.19
CA PHE A 202 1.16 22.32 2.81
C PHE A 202 0.43 21.01 2.52
N ILE A 203 -0.90 21.05 2.54
CA ILE A 203 -1.74 19.89 2.27
C ILE A 203 -1.80 19.62 0.77
N ASP A 204 -1.47 18.40 0.35
CA ASP A 204 -1.39 18.00 -1.04
C ASP A 204 -2.74 18.11 -1.73
N ARG A 205 -2.75 18.91 -2.79
CA ARG A 205 -3.89 19.16 -3.68
C ARG A 205 -3.35 19.39 -5.07
N TYR A 206 -4.10 18.98 -6.08
CA TYR A 206 -3.67 19.08 -7.47
C TYR A 206 -3.36 20.53 -7.88
N GLU A 207 -4.14 21.50 -7.39
CA GLU A 207 -3.96 22.92 -7.70
C GLU A 207 -2.66 23.49 -7.08
N LEU A 208 -2.09 22.82 -6.08
CA LEU A 208 -0.87 23.23 -5.38
C LEU A 208 0.38 22.55 -5.93
N VAL A 209 0.26 21.82 -7.04
CA VAL A 209 1.42 21.26 -7.78
C VAL A 209 2.41 22.36 -8.15
N VAL A 210 1.94 23.55 -8.52
CA VAL A 210 2.79 24.72 -8.82
C VAL A 210 3.66 25.09 -7.61
N LEU A 211 3.13 25.00 -6.39
CA LEU A 211 3.91 25.28 -5.18
C LEU A 211 5.00 24.22 -4.95
N LYS A 212 4.75 22.95 -5.31
CA LYS A 212 5.81 21.93 -5.28
C LYS A 212 6.90 22.25 -6.30
N THR A 213 6.54 22.72 -7.49
CA THR A 213 7.53 23.13 -8.51
C THR A 213 8.36 24.32 -8.04
N ILE A 214 7.73 25.34 -7.44
CA ILE A 214 8.47 26.46 -6.84
C ILE A 214 9.41 25.95 -5.74
N ALA A 215 8.95 25.03 -4.89
CA ALA A 215 9.79 24.43 -3.84
C ALA A 215 11.00 23.68 -4.41
N ILE A 216 10.90 23.04 -5.59
CA ILE A 216 12.06 22.45 -6.27
C ILE A 216 13.10 23.53 -6.58
N CYS A 217 12.67 24.64 -7.19
CA CYS A 217 13.55 25.74 -7.55
C CYS A 217 14.19 26.40 -6.31
N GLU A 218 13.39 26.65 -5.27
CA GLU A 218 13.88 27.23 -4.01
C GLU A 218 14.88 26.31 -3.31
N TYR A 219 14.60 25.00 -3.30
CA TYR A 219 15.50 24.02 -2.69
C TYR A 219 16.85 23.98 -3.39
N GLU A 220 16.85 24.01 -4.73
CA GLU A 220 18.08 24.06 -5.52
C GLU A 220 18.89 25.30 -5.13
N VAL A 221 18.31 26.50 -5.24
CA VAL A 221 19.01 27.76 -4.95
C VAL A 221 19.58 27.81 -3.52
N GLN A 222 18.90 27.21 -2.54
CA GLN A 222 19.29 27.28 -1.13
C GLN A 222 20.26 26.17 -0.69
N ASN A 223 20.19 24.98 -1.29
CA ASN A 223 20.85 23.78 -0.76
C ASN A 223 21.82 23.13 -1.74
N VAL A 224 21.76 23.51 -3.02
CA VAL A 224 22.51 22.88 -4.11
C VAL A 224 23.11 23.98 -4.99
N THR A 225 24.17 23.66 -5.71
CA THR A 225 24.65 24.53 -6.79
C THR A 225 24.68 23.69 -8.05
N ALA A 226 23.59 23.71 -8.82
CA ALA A 226 23.47 22.94 -10.05
C ALA A 226 23.68 23.81 -11.29
N THR A 227 24.09 23.21 -12.40
CA THR A 227 24.14 23.91 -13.70
C THR A 227 22.77 23.90 -14.38
N TYR A 228 22.05 22.81 -14.23
CA TYR A 228 20.71 22.62 -14.77
C TYR A 228 19.76 22.09 -13.69
N ILE A 229 18.50 22.47 -13.81
CA ILE A 229 17.40 21.95 -13.01
C ILE A 229 16.44 21.20 -13.92
N MET A 230 15.99 20.03 -13.48
CA MET A 230 14.98 19.24 -14.16
C MET A 230 13.84 18.93 -13.18
N LYS A 231 12.60 19.13 -13.64
CA LYS A 231 11.41 18.66 -12.94
C LYS A 231 10.90 17.39 -13.63
N CYS A 232 10.53 16.38 -12.84
CA CYS A 232 9.85 15.17 -13.31
C CYS A 232 8.68 14.81 -12.39
N ASP A 233 7.82 13.91 -12.85
CA ASP A 233 6.80 13.25 -12.04
C ASP A 233 7.25 11.83 -11.66
N ASP A 234 6.63 11.24 -10.64
CA ASP A 234 7.01 9.93 -10.11
C ASP A 234 6.58 8.73 -10.98
N ASP A 235 5.86 9.00 -12.06
CA ASP A 235 5.51 8.07 -13.13
C ASP A 235 6.40 8.21 -14.38
N ASN A 236 7.47 9.01 -14.31
CA ASN A 236 8.42 9.19 -15.41
C ASN A 236 9.65 8.27 -15.29
N PHE A 237 10.13 7.76 -16.44
CA PHE A 237 11.42 7.11 -16.56
C PHE A 237 12.43 8.04 -17.23
N VAL A 238 13.48 8.43 -16.52
CA VAL A 238 14.51 9.34 -17.03
C VAL A 238 15.72 8.54 -17.51
N ARG A 239 16.08 8.71 -18.79
CA ARG A 239 17.33 8.18 -19.33
C ARG A 239 18.49 9.11 -19.01
N ILE A 240 19.13 8.89 -17.86
CA ILE A 240 20.22 9.71 -17.33
C ILE A 240 21.38 9.85 -18.33
N ASP A 241 21.70 8.78 -19.05
CA ASP A 241 22.76 8.74 -20.07
C ASP A 241 22.49 9.65 -21.28
N ALA A 242 21.22 9.93 -21.61
CA ALA A 242 20.85 10.77 -22.73
C ALA A 242 20.63 12.24 -22.34
N VAL A 243 20.46 12.51 -21.04
CA VAL A 243 20.24 13.86 -20.50
C VAL A 243 21.58 14.56 -20.20
N LEU A 244 22.65 13.79 -19.96
CA LEU A 244 24.02 14.26 -19.80
C LEU A 244 24.69 14.60 -21.14
#